data_AF-A0A9E4YB90-F1
#
_entry.id   AF-A0A9E4YB90-F1
#
_cell.length_a   1.000
_cell.length_b   1.000
_cell.length_c   1.000
_cell.angle_alpha   90.00
_cell.angle_beta   90.00
_cell.angle_gamma   90.00
#
_symmetry.space_group_name_H-M   'P 1'
#
loop_
_entity.id
_entity.type
_entity.pdbx_description
1 polymer ?
#
loop_
_entity_poly.entity_id
_entity_poly.type
_entity_poly.pdbx_seq_one_letter_code
_entity_poly.pdbx_strand_id
1 'polypeptide(L)'
;PDPLKRDPRDFALWKAAEPGRALKWESPWGDGFPGWHIECSAIVASVLGDEIDFHTGGVDNIFPHHEDEIAQSESVLGHQHVRRWVHGQHLLVDGVKMAKSTGNVYLISDLQRRGFDPLAFRYLCANAHYGTRLNFTPSSLRAAQRGLNRLRAATHGPSGRLTKKARAEGDKLRAAFWAAARDGLNIPAALAVAWSVARSRLPGAIKRELLMDFDRLLGLDLATAPPVPPVTDEVAKLIRERHEHRRASHWGAADGIRDRITDMGLEVRDDRPGTTVLPIPAWKHDDGNLASSADVSSRLDETPDLDFTVAIVARRGCEELQRCVSSARAWLGDAGEVIVVDNGFVEECEPLGDDATADDEQLRFFRADHFLGSAAGRNVALRQARGRCLVILDTSVEVTGDLFAALRPLLEDETIGVAGRWGVVTDDMRSFDEAESSGDVDAVEGYLMAFRRDVLRKVGLLDEKFRFYRHLDLDFSYAIRSHGYRAVIDTDLPVIRHDHVEWLATPPDERERLSKRNFYRFLHKWGGHKEFAARKR
;
A
#
# COMPACT_ATOMS: atom_id res chain seq x y z
N PRO A 1 -18.42 21.87 26.28
CA PRO A 1 -17.65 21.84 27.54
C PRO A 1 -18.24 20.78 28.48
N ASP A 2 -17.40 19.95 29.09
CA ASP A 2 -17.86 18.96 30.07
C ASP A 2 -18.30 19.69 31.35
N PRO A 3 -19.58 19.62 31.74
CA PRO A 3 -20.10 20.35 32.90
C PRO A 3 -19.55 19.84 34.24
N LEU A 4 -18.88 18.69 34.26
CA LEU A 4 -18.25 18.12 35.45
C LEU A 4 -16.84 18.67 35.71
N LYS A 5 -16.28 19.44 34.78
CA LYS A 5 -14.95 20.04 34.87
C LYS A 5 -15.04 21.50 35.28
N ARG A 6 -14.09 21.97 36.09
CA ARG A 6 -13.97 23.39 36.45
C ARG A 6 -13.24 24.15 35.34
N ASP A 7 -12.26 23.50 34.70
CA ASP A 7 -11.54 23.99 33.54
C ASP A 7 -11.62 22.95 32.40
N PRO A 8 -11.80 23.37 31.13
CA PRO A 8 -11.78 22.45 29.99
C PRO A 8 -10.53 21.56 29.88
N ARG A 9 -9.41 21.98 30.48
CA ARG A 9 -8.12 21.26 30.52
C ARG A 9 -8.06 20.21 31.62
N ASP A 10 -9.01 20.18 32.56
CA ASP A 10 -9.03 19.17 33.62
C ASP A 10 -9.11 17.76 33.01
N PHE A 11 -8.32 16.83 33.52
CA PHE A 11 -8.34 15.41 33.14
C PHE A 11 -8.69 14.53 34.34
N ALA A 12 -9.31 13.38 34.08
CA ALA A 12 -9.81 12.51 35.14
C ALA A 12 -8.70 11.63 35.71
N LEU A 13 -8.53 11.67 37.04
CA LEU A 13 -7.68 10.71 37.78
C LEU A 13 -8.45 9.40 38.04
N TRP A 14 -9.70 9.52 38.48
CA TRP A 14 -10.59 8.41 38.75
C TRP A 14 -11.93 8.66 38.05
N LYS A 15 -12.45 7.64 37.37
CA LYS A 15 -13.74 7.70 36.66
C LYS A 15 -14.73 6.80 37.38
N ALA A 16 -15.88 7.35 37.73
CA ALA A 16 -16.97 6.57 38.30
C ALA A 16 -17.43 5.49 37.31
N ALA A 17 -17.71 4.29 37.81
CA ALA A 17 -18.14 3.17 36.97
C ALA A 17 -19.59 3.38 36.52
N GLU A 18 -19.83 3.25 35.21
CA GLU A 18 -21.19 3.28 34.67
C GLU A 18 -21.99 2.03 35.12
N PRO A 19 -23.33 2.13 35.26
CA PRO A 19 -24.16 0.97 35.59
C PRO A 19 -23.92 -0.20 34.62
N GLY A 20 -23.63 -1.39 35.17
CA GLY A 20 -23.37 -2.60 34.38
C GLY A 20 -21.92 -2.77 33.91
N ARG A 21 -21.01 -1.84 34.21
CA ARG A 21 -19.59 -2.02 33.92
C ARG A 21 -18.97 -3.15 34.75
N ALA A 22 -18.34 -4.11 34.07
CA ALA A 22 -17.73 -5.27 34.70
C ALA A 22 -16.39 -4.96 35.38
N LEU A 23 -15.52 -4.18 34.72
CA LEU A 23 -14.21 -3.80 35.26
C LEU A 23 -14.33 -2.52 36.09
N LYS A 24 -14.43 -2.69 37.41
CA LYS A 24 -14.50 -1.62 38.41
C LYS A 24 -13.85 -2.08 39.73
N TRP A 25 -13.42 -1.11 40.52
CA TRP A 25 -12.81 -1.31 41.84
C TRP A 25 -13.43 -0.37 42.86
N GLU A 26 -13.52 -0.83 44.11
CA GLU A 26 -13.91 0.02 45.23
C GLU A 26 -12.84 1.10 45.47
N SER A 27 -13.28 2.33 45.76
CA SER A 27 -12.38 3.44 46.08
C SER A 27 -13.04 4.41 47.06
N PRO A 28 -12.27 5.33 47.68
CA PRO A 28 -12.83 6.39 48.53
C PRO A 28 -13.87 7.29 47.85
N TRP A 29 -13.92 7.29 46.51
CA TRP A 29 -14.85 8.06 45.70
C TRP A 29 -15.98 7.20 45.11
N GLY A 30 -16.15 5.97 45.62
CA GLY A 30 -17.08 4.96 45.12
C GLY A 30 -16.49 4.08 44.03
N ASP A 31 -17.31 3.15 43.53
CA ASP A 31 -16.94 2.23 42.48
C ASP A 31 -16.49 2.95 41.20
N GLY A 32 -15.32 2.61 40.70
CA GLY A 32 -14.78 3.24 39.49
C GLY A 32 -13.58 2.52 38.90
N PHE A 33 -12.89 3.23 38.03
CA PHE A 33 -11.68 2.75 37.36
C PHE A 33 -10.74 3.93 37.11
N PRO A 34 -9.42 3.68 37.01
CA PRO A 34 -8.46 4.75 36.82
C PRO A 34 -8.64 5.45 35.46
N GLY A 35 -8.30 6.73 35.41
CA GLY A 35 -8.05 7.43 34.15
C GLY A 35 -6.74 6.96 33.53
N TRP A 36 -6.67 6.92 32.20
CA TRP A 36 -5.50 6.40 31.48
C TRP A 36 -4.16 7.03 31.92
N HIS A 37 -4.15 8.32 32.26
CA HIS A 37 -2.93 9.03 32.67
C HIS A 37 -2.40 8.59 34.05
N ILE A 38 -3.29 8.44 35.05
CA ILE A 38 -2.86 8.16 36.44
C ILE A 38 -2.23 6.78 36.60
N GLU A 39 -2.57 5.85 35.71
CA GLU A 39 -2.00 4.51 35.69
C GLU A 39 -0.48 4.56 35.51
N CYS A 40 0.00 5.29 34.50
CA CYS A 40 1.43 5.39 34.21
C CYS A 40 2.18 6.09 35.35
N SER A 41 1.72 7.24 35.83
CA SER A 41 2.36 7.95 36.96
C SER A 41 2.47 7.07 38.21
N ALA A 42 1.39 6.38 38.60
CA ALA A 42 1.38 5.56 39.80
C ALA A 42 2.26 4.30 39.66
N ILE A 43 2.20 3.62 38.51
CA ILE A 43 3.00 2.41 38.27
C ILE A 43 4.48 2.76 38.23
N VAL A 44 4.86 3.79 37.48
CA VAL A 44 6.26 4.19 37.32
C VAL A 44 6.87 4.58 38.67
N ALA A 45 6.19 5.42 39.45
CA ALA A 45 6.68 5.81 40.77
C ALA A 45 6.80 4.60 41.72
N SER A 46 5.83 3.68 41.71
CA SER A 46 5.86 2.50 42.60
C SER A 46 6.95 1.48 42.24
N VAL A 47 7.32 1.36 40.95
CA VAL A 47 8.26 0.34 40.47
C VAL A 47 9.68 0.88 40.33
N LEU A 48 9.84 2.10 39.84
CA LEU A 48 11.14 2.70 39.51
C LEU A 48 11.59 3.77 40.51
N GLY A 49 10.69 4.21 41.40
CA GLY A 49 10.94 5.24 42.39
C GLY A 49 10.62 6.65 41.89
N ASP A 50 10.94 7.63 42.73
CA ASP A 50 10.49 9.02 42.57
C ASP A 50 11.28 9.81 41.50
N GLU A 51 12.45 9.32 41.07
CA GLU A 51 13.23 9.90 39.98
C GLU A 51 13.64 8.83 38.95
N ILE A 52 13.37 9.09 37.67
CA ILE A 52 13.82 8.23 36.57
C ILE A 52 14.60 9.01 35.51
N ASP A 53 15.58 8.34 34.90
CA ASP A 53 16.43 8.97 33.90
C ASP A 53 15.72 9.16 32.55
N PHE A 54 14.95 8.16 32.10
CA PHE A 54 14.30 8.15 30.79
C PHE A 54 12.85 7.69 30.87
N HIS A 55 11.97 8.42 30.17
CA HIS A 55 10.60 7.99 29.88
C HIS A 55 10.35 8.10 28.37
N THR A 56 9.76 7.06 27.77
CA THR A 56 9.58 6.96 26.31
C THR A 56 8.12 6.84 25.91
N GLY A 57 7.77 7.30 24.70
CA GLY A 57 6.47 6.96 24.09
C GLY A 57 6.37 7.38 22.62
N GLY A 58 5.17 7.30 22.06
CA GLY A 58 4.89 7.89 20.75
C GLY A 58 4.85 9.43 20.83
N VAL A 59 5.05 10.11 19.70
CA VAL A 59 4.91 11.58 19.61
C VAL A 59 3.50 12.06 19.96
N ASP A 60 2.49 11.21 19.80
CA ASP A 60 1.11 11.42 20.24
C ASP A 60 0.94 11.40 21.76
N ASN A 61 1.86 10.80 22.50
CA ASN A 61 1.82 10.83 23.95
C ASN A 61 2.38 12.13 24.53
N ILE A 62 3.08 12.96 23.74
CA ILE A 62 3.58 14.27 24.24
C ILE A 62 2.42 15.06 24.86
N PHE A 63 1.29 15.12 24.15
CA PHE A 63 0.09 15.76 24.66
C PHE A 63 -1.16 14.95 24.27
N PRO A 64 -2.09 14.69 25.20
CA PRO A 64 -2.06 15.14 26.59
C PRO A 64 -1.26 14.23 27.53
N HIS A 65 -0.98 12.99 27.12
CA HIS A 65 -0.68 11.90 28.07
C HIS A 65 0.51 12.14 29.00
N HIS A 66 1.70 12.41 28.45
CA HIS A 66 2.90 12.64 29.25
C HIS A 66 2.88 13.99 29.99
N GLU A 67 2.19 14.99 29.44
CA GLU A 67 2.00 16.28 30.14
C GLU A 67 1.13 16.09 31.40
N ASP A 68 0.09 15.26 31.30
CA ASP A 68 -0.75 14.89 32.44
C ASP A 68 0.02 14.04 33.46
N GLU A 69 0.91 13.14 33.01
CA GLU A 69 1.80 12.38 33.91
C GLU A 69 2.77 13.28 34.67
N ILE A 70 3.37 14.27 34.00
CA ILE A 70 4.22 15.28 34.63
C ILE A 70 3.41 16.03 35.69
N ALA A 71 2.22 16.52 35.33
CA ALA A 71 1.35 17.24 36.25
C ALA A 71 0.97 16.40 37.48
N GLN A 72 0.67 15.11 37.30
CA GLN A 72 0.33 14.20 38.40
C GLN A 72 1.53 13.92 39.31
N SER A 73 2.65 13.47 38.73
CA SER A 73 3.81 13.02 39.49
C SER A 73 4.51 14.18 40.19
N GLU A 74 4.78 15.28 39.48
CA GLU A 74 5.54 16.41 40.06
C GLU A 74 4.72 17.19 41.10
N SER A 75 3.39 17.20 40.99
CA SER A 75 2.52 17.79 42.02
C SER A 75 2.55 17.01 43.34
N VAL A 76 2.73 15.69 43.28
CA VAL A 76 2.80 14.83 44.47
C VAL A 76 4.21 14.80 45.05
N LEU A 77 5.23 14.72 44.20
CA LEU A 77 6.63 14.60 44.61
C LEU A 77 7.27 15.94 45.00
N GLY A 78 6.80 17.05 44.43
CA GLY A 78 7.37 18.38 44.65
C GLY A 78 8.71 18.63 43.96
N HIS A 79 9.15 17.73 43.09
CA HIS A 79 10.35 17.85 42.28
C HIS A 79 10.17 17.18 40.91
N GLN A 80 11.15 17.38 40.02
CA GLN A 80 11.16 16.75 38.69
C GLN A 80 11.18 15.22 38.82
N HIS A 81 10.24 14.54 38.14
CA HIS A 81 10.14 13.08 38.17
C HIS A 81 10.99 12.41 37.07
N VAL A 82 10.96 12.96 35.85
CA VAL A 82 11.64 12.39 34.67
C VAL A 82 12.69 13.36 34.14
N ARG A 83 13.94 12.89 34.01
CA ARG A 83 15.04 13.74 33.51
C ARG A 83 15.03 13.93 32.00
N ARG A 84 14.71 12.88 31.23
CA ARG A 84 14.72 12.88 29.76
C ARG A 84 13.50 12.18 29.20
N TRP A 85 12.79 12.87 28.32
CA TRP A 85 11.71 12.30 27.52
C TRP A 85 12.18 12.01 26.10
N VAL A 86 11.83 10.84 25.57
CA VAL A 86 12.21 10.40 24.22
C VAL A 86 10.99 9.89 23.46
N HIS A 87 10.64 10.54 22.34
CA HIS A 87 9.43 10.21 21.58
C HIS A 87 9.73 9.71 20.17
N GLY A 88 9.12 8.58 19.80
CA GLY A 88 9.14 8.04 18.45
C GLY A 88 8.11 8.71 17.53
N GLN A 89 8.50 9.02 16.31
CA GLN A 89 7.60 9.53 15.28
C GLN A 89 6.68 8.45 14.72
N HIS A 90 5.60 8.88 14.06
CA HIS A 90 4.60 7.98 13.50
C HIS A 90 5.12 7.12 12.34
N LEU A 91 4.58 5.90 12.29
CA LEU A 91 4.55 5.07 11.09
C LEU A 91 3.37 5.50 10.20
N LEU A 92 3.66 5.77 8.93
CA LEU A 92 2.68 5.97 7.87
C LEU A 92 2.59 4.70 7.04
N VAL A 93 1.43 4.47 6.45
CA VAL A 93 1.21 3.44 5.43
C VAL A 93 0.81 4.15 4.15
N ASP A 94 1.63 4.01 3.12
CA ASP A 94 1.43 4.65 1.82
C ASP A 94 1.18 6.17 1.91
N GLY A 95 1.90 6.83 2.82
CA GLY A 95 1.82 8.26 3.07
C GLY A 95 0.60 8.70 3.89
N VAL A 96 -0.19 7.77 4.42
CA VAL A 96 -1.36 8.04 5.28
C VAL A 96 -1.10 7.49 6.68
N LYS A 97 -1.59 8.18 7.72
CA LYS A 97 -1.50 7.68 9.10
C LYS A 97 -2.20 6.33 9.19
N MET A 98 -1.61 5.37 9.90
CA MET A 98 -2.24 4.08 10.15
C MET A 98 -3.45 4.28 11.08
N ALA A 99 -4.64 3.87 10.64
CA ALA A 99 -5.84 3.88 11.46
C ALA A 99 -6.77 2.73 11.06
N LYS A 100 -7.48 2.15 12.04
CA LYS A 100 -8.44 1.07 11.79
C LYS A 100 -9.53 1.51 10.82
N SER A 101 -10.03 2.74 10.97
CA SER A 101 -11.06 3.33 10.11
C SER A 101 -10.63 3.44 8.64
N THR A 102 -9.35 3.69 8.37
CA THR A 102 -8.82 3.78 7.00
C THR A 102 -8.51 2.42 6.38
N GLY A 103 -8.61 1.32 7.15
CA GLY A 103 -8.36 -0.04 6.68
C GLY A 103 -6.92 -0.27 6.22
N ASN A 104 -5.97 0.54 6.66
CA ASN A 104 -4.56 0.50 6.27
C ASN A 104 -3.66 0.00 7.42
N VAL A 105 -4.19 -0.86 8.29
CA VAL A 105 -3.47 -1.47 9.42
C VAL A 105 -2.87 -2.79 8.98
N TYR A 106 -1.59 -3.00 9.27
CA TYR A 106 -0.91 -4.28 9.08
C TYR A 106 -0.50 -4.84 10.42
N LEU A 107 -0.90 -6.08 10.70
CA LEU A 107 -0.38 -6.85 11.82
C LEU A 107 0.88 -7.61 11.39
N ILE A 108 1.73 -7.97 12.36
CA ILE A 108 2.89 -8.81 12.09
C ILE A 108 2.46 -10.17 11.50
N SER A 109 1.32 -10.71 11.95
CA SER A 109 0.73 -11.93 11.39
C SER A 109 0.38 -11.78 9.91
N ASP A 110 -0.02 -10.60 9.45
CA ASP A 110 -0.33 -10.37 8.03
C ASP A 110 0.96 -10.39 7.21
N LEU A 111 2.06 -9.86 7.75
CA LEU A 111 3.36 -9.93 7.08
C LEU A 111 3.84 -11.39 6.97
N GLN A 112 3.68 -12.17 8.03
CA GLN A 112 4.04 -13.59 8.03
C GLN A 112 3.19 -14.41 7.06
N ARG A 113 1.87 -14.19 7.04
CA ARG A 113 0.95 -14.85 6.09
C ARG A 113 1.36 -14.58 4.64
N ARG A 114 1.86 -13.36 4.38
CA ARG A 114 2.41 -12.94 3.09
C ARG A 114 3.84 -13.44 2.82
N GLY A 115 4.39 -14.32 3.65
CA GLY A 115 5.71 -14.90 3.43
C GLY A 115 6.89 -13.99 3.77
N PHE A 116 6.68 -12.91 4.52
CA PHE A 116 7.78 -12.09 5.06
C PHE A 116 8.25 -12.62 6.42
N ASP A 117 9.56 -12.58 6.63
CA ASP A 117 10.16 -12.69 7.95
C ASP A 117 9.74 -11.45 8.78
N PRO A 118 9.19 -11.61 9.99
CA PRO A 118 8.89 -10.47 10.88
C PRO A 118 10.07 -9.52 11.09
N LEU A 119 11.30 -10.04 11.08
CA LEU A 119 12.52 -9.25 11.23
C LEU A 119 12.80 -8.38 10.00
N ALA A 120 12.16 -8.60 8.86
CA ALA A 120 12.19 -7.65 7.75
C ALA A 120 11.50 -6.33 8.11
N PHE A 121 10.43 -6.35 8.91
CA PHE A 121 9.83 -5.12 9.42
C PHE A 121 10.76 -4.43 10.42
N ARG A 122 11.42 -5.19 11.31
CA ARG A 122 12.45 -4.64 12.21
C ARG A 122 13.61 -4.01 11.43
N TYR A 123 14.08 -4.68 10.38
CA TYR A 123 15.08 -4.14 9.46
C TYR A 123 14.57 -2.87 8.79
N LEU A 124 13.32 -2.83 8.33
CA LEU A 124 12.71 -1.64 7.74
C LEU A 124 12.76 -0.46 8.72
N CYS A 125 12.36 -0.68 9.98
CA CYS A 125 12.43 0.32 11.04
C CYS A 125 13.85 0.82 11.29
N ALA A 126 14.86 -0.06 11.20
CA ALA A 126 16.27 0.31 11.35
C ALA A 126 16.80 1.25 10.24
N ASN A 127 16.07 1.43 9.12
CA ASN A 127 16.44 2.37 8.07
C ASN A 127 16.00 3.82 8.36
N ALA A 128 15.18 4.05 9.40
CA ALA A 128 14.75 5.39 9.79
C ALA A 128 15.18 5.72 11.22
N HIS A 129 15.53 6.98 11.46
CA HIS A 129 15.78 7.47 12.80
C HIS A 129 14.45 7.53 13.56
N TYR A 130 14.41 7.17 14.85
CA TYR A 130 13.16 7.13 15.63
C TYR A 130 12.44 8.50 15.65
N GLY A 131 13.20 9.59 15.59
CA GLY A 131 12.68 10.97 15.50
C GLY A 131 12.18 11.39 14.11
N THR A 132 12.08 10.48 13.14
CA THR A 132 11.58 10.75 11.78
C THR A 132 10.40 9.85 11.44
N ARG A 133 9.43 10.38 10.68
CA ARG A 133 8.30 9.57 10.21
C ARG A 133 8.79 8.50 9.24
N LEU A 134 8.38 7.26 9.46
CA LEU A 134 8.66 6.14 8.57
C LEU A 134 7.44 5.90 7.68
N ASN A 135 7.66 5.75 6.36
CA ASN A 135 6.60 5.35 5.45
C ASN A 135 6.74 3.86 5.10
N PHE A 136 5.78 3.06 5.55
CA PHE A 136 5.63 1.66 5.19
C PHE A 136 4.90 1.54 3.86
N THR A 137 5.49 0.77 2.95
CA THR A 137 4.84 0.28 1.74
C THR A 137 5.21 -1.19 1.54
N PRO A 138 4.42 -1.99 0.80
CA PRO A 138 4.82 -3.35 0.44
C PRO A 138 6.18 -3.38 -0.28
N SER A 139 6.47 -2.38 -1.12
CA SER A 139 7.75 -2.26 -1.80
C SER A 139 8.92 -1.98 -0.84
N SER A 140 8.72 -1.19 0.21
CA SER A 140 9.73 -0.92 1.24
C SER A 140 9.99 -2.17 2.08
N LEU A 141 8.95 -2.94 2.43
CA LEU A 141 9.10 -4.21 3.15
C LEU A 141 9.84 -5.25 2.31
N ARG A 142 9.50 -5.39 1.02
CA ARG A 142 10.26 -6.24 0.07
C ARG A 142 11.73 -5.83 0.00
N ALA A 143 12.02 -4.54 -0.02
CA ALA A 143 13.41 -4.05 -0.01
C ALA A 143 14.12 -4.40 1.31
N ALA A 144 13.45 -4.23 2.44
CA ALA A 144 13.97 -4.53 3.77
C ALA A 144 14.30 -6.01 3.93
N GLN A 145 13.40 -6.91 3.54
CA GLN A 145 13.63 -8.35 3.59
C GLN A 145 14.82 -8.79 2.72
N ARG A 146 14.96 -8.22 1.51
CA ARG A 146 16.14 -8.46 0.68
C ARG A 146 17.42 -7.98 1.34
N GLY A 147 17.35 -6.84 2.03
CA GLY A 147 18.46 -6.30 2.82
C GLY A 147 18.86 -7.24 3.95
N LEU A 148 17.87 -7.71 4.73
CA LEU A 148 18.04 -8.68 5.80
C LEU A 148 18.71 -9.98 5.30
N ASN A 149 18.18 -10.59 4.25
CA ASN A 149 18.71 -11.85 3.71
C ASN A 149 20.17 -11.71 3.25
N ARG A 150 20.52 -10.57 2.64
CA ARG A 150 21.88 -10.28 2.21
C ARG A 150 22.83 -10.03 3.38
N LEU A 151 22.36 -9.38 4.43
CA LEU A 151 23.16 -9.16 5.64
C LEU A 151 23.43 -10.48 6.37
N ARG A 152 22.43 -11.37 6.45
CA ARG A 152 22.60 -12.76 6.89
C ARG A 152 23.61 -13.51 6.03
N ALA A 153 23.48 -13.46 4.70
CA ALA A 153 24.43 -14.12 3.80
C ALA A 153 25.89 -13.64 3.99
N ALA A 154 26.10 -12.37 4.35
CA ALA A 154 27.43 -11.82 4.59
C ALA A 154 28.14 -12.44 5.81
N THR A 155 27.41 -13.08 6.73
CA THR A 155 27.99 -13.81 7.87
C THR A 155 28.59 -15.17 7.46
N HIS A 156 28.26 -15.67 6.26
CA HIS A 156 28.71 -16.94 5.69
C HIS A 156 29.71 -16.77 4.53
N GLY A 157 30.31 -15.59 4.37
CA GLY A 157 31.24 -15.29 3.28
C GLY A 157 32.52 -16.16 3.28
N PRO A 158 33.25 -16.21 2.15
CA PRO A 158 34.39 -17.11 1.99
C PRO A 158 35.51 -16.86 2.99
N SER A 159 36.17 -17.96 3.38
CA SER A 159 37.37 -17.93 4.21
C SER A 159 38.48 -17.13 3.52
N GLY A 160 39.17 -16.29 4.27
CA GLY A 160 40.27 -15.46 3.78
C GLY A 160 41.41 -15.39 4.78
N ARG A 161 42.60 -14.96 4.33
CA ARG A 161 43.78 -14.91 5.20
C ARG A 161 43.60 -13.85 6.30
N LEU A 162 43.66 -14.29 7.54
CA LEU A 162 43.66 -13.40 8.70
C LEU A 162 45.01 -12.68 8.78
N THR A 163 44.99 -11.36 8.59
CA THR A 163 46.18 -10.51 8.68
C THR A 163 46.00 -9.43 9.75
N LYS A 164 47.09 -8.92 10.31
CA LYS A 164 47.05 -7.77 11.25
C LYS A 164 46.36 -6.55 10.63
N LYS A 165 46.59 -6.29 9.34
CA LYS A 165 45.95 -5.20 8.59
C LYS A 165 44.42 -5.37 8.52
N ALA A 166 43.94 -6.58 8.21
CA ALA A 166 42.50 -6.86 8.16
C ALA A 166 41.82 -6.71 9.53
N ARG A 167 42.49 -7.10 10.62
CA ARG A 167 41.98 -6.88 11.98
C ARG A 167 41.88 -5.41 12.33
N ALA A 168 42.93 -4.62 12.08
CA ALA A 168 42.91 -3.18 12.32
C ALA A 168 41.83 -2.44 11.50
N GLU A 169 41.56 -2.89 10.27
CA GLU A 169 40.44 -2.36 9.47
C GLU A 169 39.08 -2.75 10.06
N GLY A 170 38.92 -4.01 10.52
CA GLY A 170 37.73 -4.45 11.24
C GLY A 170 37.45 -3.66 12.51
N ASP A 171 38.47 -3.39 13.32
CA ASP A 171 38.35 -2.61 14.57
C ASP A 171 37.91 -1.17 14.30
N LYS A 172 38.37 -0.56 13.20
CA LYS A 172 37.90 0.76 12.76
C LYS A 172 36.40 0.74 12.42
N LEU A 173 35.93 -0.29 11.70
CA LEU A 173 34.51 -0.43 11.39
C LEU A 173 33.68 -0.71 12.64
N ARG A 174 34.20 -1.50 13.59
CA ARG A 174 33.57 -1.71 14.90
C ARG A 174 33.38 -0.39 15.65
N ALA A 175 34.44 0.40 15.76
CA ALA A 175 34.40 1.70 16.42
C ALA A 175 33.41 2.65 15.73
N ALA A 176 33.39 2.67 14.40
CA ALA A 176 32.46 3.49 13.61
C ALA A 176 30.99 3.10 13.85
N PHE A 177 30.68 1.80 13.89
CA PHE A 177 29.32 1.31 14.19
C PHE A 177 28.84 1.79 15.55
N TRP A 178 29.63 1.55 16.61
CA TRP A 178 29.26 1.93 17.96
C TRP A 178 29.31 3.44 18.21
N ALA A 179 30.12 4.19 17.47
CA ALA A 179 30.07 5.66 17.49
C ALA A 179 28.74 6.16 16.90
N ALA A 180 28.35 5.65 15.73
CA ALA A 180 27.06 6.00 15.11
C ALA A 180 25.87 5.63 16.00
N ALA A 181 25.87 4.43 16.60
CA ALA A 181 24.80 4.00 17.49
C ALA A 181 24.67 4.86 18.76
N ARG A 182 25.78 5.35 19.31
CA ARG A 182 25.80 6.20 20.51
C ARG A 182 25.42 7.65 20.23
N ASP A 183 25.51 8.08 18.98
CA ASP A 183 25.04 9.39 18.54
C ASP A 183 23.52 9.37 18.37
N GLY A 184 22.79 9.55 19.48
CA GLY A 184 21.34 9.69 19.47
C GLY A 184 20.58 8.46 18.93
N LEU A 185 21.09 7.24 19.11
CA LEU A 185 20.51 6.03 18.51
C LEU A 185 20.37 6.16 16.98
N ASN A 186 21.40 6.66 16.30
CA ASN A 186 21.45 6.71 14.84
C ASN A 186 21.65 5.31 14.22
N ILE A 187 20.63 4.47 14.39
CA ILE A 187 20.53 3.11 13.86
C ILE A 187 20.69 3.10 12.33
N PRO A 188 20.15 4.06 11.54
CA PRO A 188 20.39 4.08 10.09
C PRO A 188 21.87 4.20 9.74
N ALA A 189 22.62 5.08 10.42
CA ALA A 189 24.06 5.22 10.20
C ALA A 189 24.82 3.98 10.68
N ALA A 190 24.44 3.39 11.81
CA ALA A 190 25.02 2.13 12.29
C ALA A 190 24.77 0.98 11.30
N LEU A 191 23.55 0.84 10.77
CA LEU A 191 23.20 -0.13 9.75
C LEU A 191 23.99 0.08 8.45
N ALA A 192 24.27 1.33 8.07
CA ALA A 192 25.15 1.65 6.94
C ALA A 192 26.59 1.13 7.16
N VAL A 193 27.11 1.20 8.38
CA VAL A 193 28.42 0.61 8.72
C VAL A 193 28.38 -0.92 8.66
N ALA A 194 27.29 -1.56 9.11
CA ALA A 194 27.11 -3.01 8.95
C ALA A 194 27.15 -3.42 7.47
N TRP A 195 26.57 -2.62 6.57
CA TRP A 195 26.68 -2.82 5.14
C TRP A 195 28.08 -2.60 4.58
N SER A 196 28.83 -1.63 5.10
CA SER A 196 30.25 -1.46 4.78
C SER A 196 31.05 -2.70 5.14
N VAL A 197 30.80 -3.33 6.29
CA VAL A 197 31.40 -4.63 6.66
C VAL A 197 30.99 -5.71 5.67
N ALA A 198 29.68 -5.85 5.38
CA ALA A 198 29.18 -6.87 4.46
C ALA A 198 29.84 -6.79 3.07
N ARG A 199 30.01 -5.58 2.52
CA ARG A 199 30.61 -5.32 1.20
C ARG A 199 32.14 -5.25 1.19
N SER A 200 32.78 -5.18 2.35
CA SER A 200 34.24 -5.07 2.46
C SER A 200 34.97 -6.29 1.88
N ARG A 201 36.28 -6.18 1.70
CA ARG A 201 37.17 -7.31 1.36
C ARG A 201 37.72 -8.04 2.60
N LEU A 202 37.14 -7.79 3.78
CA LEU A 202 37.57 -8.46 5.01
C LEU A 202 37.35 -9.98 4.92
N PRO A 203 38.23 -10.78 5.54
CA PRO A 203 38.02 -12.23 5.68
C PRO A 203 36.66 -12.55 6.30
N GLY A 204 36.00 -13.63 5.84
CA GLY A 204 34.67 -14.04 6.31
C GLY A 204 34.57 -14.15 7.83
N ALA A 205 35.60 -14.68 8.51
CA ALA A 205 35.62 -14.77 9.97
C ALA A 205 35.53 -13.40 10.68
N ILE A 206 36.22 -12.38 10.15
CA ILE A 206 36.17 -11.01 10.71
C ILE A 206 34.81 -10.37 10.42
N LYS A 207 34.26 -10.56 9.21
CA LYS A 207 32.91 -10.06 8.89
C LYS A 207 31.86 -10.65 9.84
N ARG A 208 31.89 -11.97 10.04
CA ARG A 208 30.99 -12.68 10.94
C ARG A 208 31.12 -12.13 12.37
N GLU A 209 32.33 -12.02 12.89
CA GLU A 209 32.57 -11.48 14.23
C GLU A 209 31.96 -10.08 14.42
N LEU A 210 32.21 -9.17 13.47
CA LEU A 210 31.67 -7.81 13.52
C LEU A 210 30.16 -7.78 13.41
N LEU A 211 29.58 -8.51 12.45
CA LEU A 211 28.14 -8.54 12.25
C LEU A 211 27.40 -9.14 13.45
N MET A 212 27.97 -10.16 14.12
CA MET A 212 27.40 -10.70 15.36
C MET A 212 27.49 -9.72 16.53
N ASP A 213 28.56 -8.92 16.61
CA ASP A 213 28.65 -7.85 17.63
C ASP A 213 27.60 -6.76 17.37
N PHE A 214 27.42 -6.37 16.11
CA PHE A 214 26.44 -5.36 15.70
C PHE A 214 25.00 -5.84 15.92
N ASP A 215 24.76 -7.14 15.73
CA ASP A 215 23.44 -7.74 15.90
C ASP A 215 22.93 -7.72 17.35
N ARG A 216 23.81 -7.53 18.34
CA ARG A 216 23.41 -7.29 19.73
C ARG A 216 22.53 -6.04 19.88
N LEU A 217 22.75 -5.03 19.04
CA LEU A 217 21.91 -3.84 18.97
C LEU A 217 20.80 -3.99 17.91
N LEU A 218 21.15 -4.47 16.71
CA LEU A 218 20.20 -4.54 15.60
C LEU A 218 19.09 -5.57 15.85
N GLY A 219 19.39 -6.70 16.48
CA GLY A 219 18.43 -7.77 16.80
C GLY A 219 17.75 -8.35 15.56
N LEU A 220 18.50 -8.57 14.49
CA LEU A 220 18.03 -9.07 13.20
C LEU A 220 18.20 -10.58 13.02
N ASP A 221 18.71 -11.25 14.05
CA ASP A 221 19.07 -12.67 14.02
C ASP A 221 19.93 -12.97 12.78
N LEU A 222 21.10 -12.32 12.71
CA LEU A 222 22.00 -12.46 11.57
C LEU A 222 22.69 -13.84 11.54
N ALA A 223 22.59 -14.59 12.63
CA ALA A 223 23.11 -15.95 12.73
C ALA A 223 22.22 -16.97 12.02
N THR A 224 20.93 -16.67 11.80
CA THR A 224 20.06 -17.51 10.96
C THR A 224 20.68 -17.61 9.58
N ALA A 225 20.96 -18.83 9.14
CA ALA A 225 21.34 -19.05 7.76
C ALA A 225 20.21 -18.51 6.86
N PRO A 226 20.52 -17.75 5.79
CA PRO A 226 19.49 -17.42 4.82
C PRO A 226 18.86 -18.72 4.33
N PRO A 227 17.53 -18.77 4.07
CA PRO A 227 16.96 -19.88 3.32
C PRO A 227 17.68 -19.90 1.98
N VAL A 228 18.57 -20.86 1.79
CA VAL A 228 19.28 -21.10 0.53
C VAL A 228 18.93 -22.54 0.18
N PRO A 229 17.94 -22.77 -0.71
CA PRO A 229 17.79 -24.07 -1.31
C PRO A 229 19.11 -24.42 -2.02
N PRO A 230 19.50 -25.71 -2.02
CA PRO A 230 20.69 -26.12 -2.74
C PRO A 230 20.54 -25.73 -4.22
N VAL A 231 21.50 -24.96 -4.74
CA VAL A 231 21.65 -24.77 -6.18
C VAL A 231 21.97 -26.16 -6.74
N THR A 232 21.00 -26.79 -7.38
CA THR A 232 21.21 -28.08 -8.03
C THR A 232 22.19 -27.93 -9.19
N ASP A 233 22.84 -29.02 -9.58
CA ASP A 233 23.75 -29.02 -10.74
C ASP A 233 23.05 -28.54 -12.03
N GLU A 234 21.73 -28.75 -12.11
CA GLU A 234 20.86 -28.25 -13.17
C GLU A 234 20.79 -26.71 -13.17
N VAL A 235 20.53 -26.08 -12.03
CA VAL A 235 20.50 -24.61 -11.92
C VAL A 235 21.88 -24.02 -12.22
N ALA A 236 22.95 -24.65 -11.75
CA ALA A 236 24.32 -24.23 -12.07
C ALA A 236 24.61 -24.29 -13.59
N LYS A 237 24.06 -25.30 -14.29
CA LYS A 237 24.15 -25.42 -15.74
C LYS A 237 23.35 -24.32 -16.45
N LEU A 238 22.12 -24.07 -16.02
CA LEU A 238 21.28 -23.00 -16.58
C LEU A 238 21.91 -21.62 -16.40
N ILE A 239 22.57 -21.33 -15.26
CA ILE A 239 23.30 -20.08 -15.06
C ILE A 239 24.45 -19.93 -16.07
N ARG A 240 25.22 -21.00 -16.30
CA ARG A 240 26.34 -20.99 -17.26
C ARG A 240 25.84 -20.74 -18.68
N GLU A 241 24.82 -21.50 -19.09
CA GLU A 241 24.17 -21.37 -20.40
C GLU A 241 23.61 -19.95 -20.61
N ARG A 242 22.92 -19.42 -19.59
CA ARG A 242 22.44 -18.03 -19.61
C ARG A 242 23.58 -17.03 -19.76
N HIS A 243 24.69 -17.22 -19.07
CA HIS A 243 25.85 -16.33 -19.17
C HIS A 243 26.47 -16.35 -20.58
N GLU A 244 26.52 -17.52 -21.23
CA GLU A 244 26.94 -17.66 -22.63
C GLU A 244 25.99 -16.91 -23.58
N HIS A 245 24.68 -17.05 -23.42
CA HIS A 245 23.69 -16.30 -24.21
C HIS A 245 23.81 -14.78 -24.01
N ARG A 246 24.04 -14.32 -22.78
CA ARG A 246 24.28 -12.89 -22.51
C ARG A 246 25.56 -12.37 -23.14
N ARG A 247 26.66 -13.14 -23.11
CA ARG A 247 27.91 -12.77 -23.79
C ARG A 247 27.74 -12.70 -25.30
N ALA A 248 26.89 -13.57 -25.86
CA ALA A 248 26.53 -13.57 -27.27
C ALA A 248 25.44 -12.53 -27.64
N SER A 249 24.96 -11.71 -26.69
CA SER A 249 23.86 -10.76 -26.88
C SER A 249 22.52 -11.38 -27.32
N HIS A 250 22.30 -12.67 -27.04
CA HIS A 250 21.06 -13.39 -27.28
C HIS A 250 20.09 -13.20 -26.10
N TRP A 251 19.53 -11.99 -25.96
CA TRP A 251 18.74 -11.60 -24.79
C TRP A 251 17.49 -12.45 -24.58
N GLY A 252 16.72 -12.75 -25.64
CA GLY A 252 15.51 -13.57 -25.51
C GLY A 252 15.77 -15.00 -25.01
N ALA A 253 16.88 -15.61 -25.41
CA ALA A 253 17.28 -16.93 -24.89
C ALA A 253 17.78 -16.85 -23.44
N ALA A 254 18.51 -15.79 -23.09
CA ALA A 254 18.94 -15.55 -21.72
C ALA A 254 17.77 -15.27 -20.76
N ASP A 255 16.72 -14.62 -21.25
CA ASP A 255 15.48 -14.36 -20.52
C ASP A 255 14.64 -15.64 -20.39
N GLY A 256 14.49 -16.43 -21.45
CA GLY A 256 13.83 -17.75 -21.35
C GLY A 256 14.50 -18.70 -20.34
N ILE A 257 15.83 -18.66 -20.21
CA ILE A 257 16.53 -19.42 -19.16
C ILE A 257 16.30 -18.82 -17.76
N ARG A 258 16.17 -17.50 -17.66
CA ARG A 258 15.83 -16.83 -16.39
C ARG A 258 14.43 -17.25 -15.93
N ASP A 259 13.49 -17.35 -16.85
CA ASP A 259 12.11 -17.77 -16.56
C ASP A 259 12.09 -19.22 -16.09
N ARG A 260 12.82 -20.13 -16.76
CA ARG A 260 12.99 -21.52 -16.30
C ARG A 260 13.58 -21.62 -14.89
N ILE A 261 14.58 -20.80 -14.55
CA ILE A 261 15.14 -20.76 -13.19
C ILE A 261 14.09 -20.22 -12.20
N THR A 262 13.26 -19.27 -12.64
CA THR A 262 12.14 -18.72 -11.86
C THR A 262 11.07 -19.79 -11.61
N ASP A 263 10.70 -20.59 -12.61
CA ASP A 263 9.76 -21.72 -12.48
C ASP A 263 10.25 -22.79 -11.49
N MET A 264 11.57 -22.92 -11.33
CA MET A 264 12.19 -23.79 -10.31
C MET A 264 12.16 -23.19 -8.90
N GLY A 265 11.46 -22.06 -8.69
CA GLY A 265 11.37 -21.39 -7.40
C GLY A 265 12.59 -20.54 -7.05
N LEU A 266 13.37 -20.08 -8.04
CA LEU A 266 14.63 -19.37 -7.82
C LEU A 266 14.70 -18.04 -8.61
N GLU A 267 15.10 -16.94 -7.96
CA GLU A 267 15.33 -15.65 -8.61
C GLU A 267 16.80 -15.49 -9.02
N VAL A 268 17.05 -15.22 -10.30
CA VAL A 268 18.37 -14.87 -10.83
C VAL A 268 18.64 -13.38 -10.68
N ARG A 269 19.81 -13.04 -10.12
CA ARG A 269 20.29 -11.65 -10.01
C ARG A 269 21.68 -11.50 -10.55
N ASP A 270 21.85 -10.55 -11.47
CA ASP A 270 23.17 -10.14 -11.93
C ASP A 270 23.63 -8.92 -11.14
N ASP A 271 24.82 -8.99 -10.57
CA ASP A 271 25.52 -7.87 -9.95
C ASP A 271 26.94 -7.72 -10.52
N ARG A 272 27.66 -6.67 -10.10
CA ARG A 272 29.05 -6.43 -10.54
C ARG A 272 29.99 -7.64 -10.30
N PRO A 273 29.92 -8.36 -9.16
CA PRO A 273 30.75 -9.54 -8.94
C PRO A 273 30.28 -10.83 -9.64
N GLY A 274 29.04 -10.95 -10.09
CA GLY A 274 28.59 -12.08 -10.92
C GLY A 274 27.07 -12.31 -10.92
N THR A 275 26.65 -13.54 -11.23
CA THR A 275 25.25 -13.96 -11.12
C THR A 275 25.05 -14.71 -9.81
N THR A 276 24.14 -14.22 -8.97
CA THR A 276 23.70 -14.89 -7.74
C THR A 276 22.29 -15.43 -7.93
N VAL A 277 22.04 -16.65 -7.45
CA VAL A 277 20.69 -17.24 -7.41
C VAL A 277 20.23 -17.32 -5.96
N LEU A 278 19.00 -16.88 -5.73
CA LEU A 278 18.33 -16.88 -4.43
C LEU A 278 16.98 -17.60 -4.59
N PRO A 279 16.40 -18.19 -3.54
CA PRO A 279 15.00 -18.62 -3.63
C PRO A 279 14.10 -17.44 -4.00
N ILE A 280 13.07 -17.74 -4.79
CA ILE A 280 11.92 -16.87 -4.91
C ILE A 280 11.40 -16.69 -3.49
N PRO A 281 11.35 -15.44 -3.00
CA PRO A 281 10.86 -15.22 -1.67
C PRO A 281 9.38 -15.59 -1.57
N ALA A 282 8.92 -16.00 -0.39
CA ALA A 282 7.58 -16.57 -0.28
C ALA A 282 6.44 -15.62 -0.71
N TRP A 283 6.61 -14.29 -0.59
CA TRP A 283 5.66 -13.29 -1.11
C TRP A 283 5.62 -13.14 -2.64
N LYS A 284 6.51 -13.83 -3.37
CA LYS A 284 6.55 -13.92 -4.83
C LYS A 284 6.09 -15.30 -5.32
N HIS A 285 5.81 -16.24 -4.43
CA HIS A 285 5.05 -17.40 -4.86
C HIS A 285 3.69 -16.88 -5.30
N ASP A 286 3.31 -17.24 -6.51
CA ASP A 286 2.03 -16.87 -7.10
C ASP A 286 0.92 -17.54 -6.28
N ASP A 287 0.48 -16.85 -5.23
CA ASP A 287 -0.65 -17.21 -4.39
C ASP A 287 -1.97 -16.68 -4.98
N GLY A 288 -1.93 -16.18 -6.23
CA GLY A 288 -3.04 -15.53 -6.91
C GLY A 288 -3.30 -14.09 -6.45
N ASN A 289 -2.46 -13.52 -5.57
CA ASN A 289 -2.67 -12.18 -5.02
C ASN A 289 -1.74 -11.12 -5.63
N LEU A 290 -2.32 -9.98 -6.02
CA LEU A 290 -1.66 -8.84 -6.64
C LEU A 290 -1.17 -7.85 -5.58
N ALA A 291 0.11 -7.47 -5.67
CA ALA A 291 0.69 -6.42 -4.84
C ALA A 291 0.88 -5.09 -5.60
N SER A 292 0.58 -5.07 -6.90
CA SER A 292 0.62 -3.91 -7.79
C SER A 292 -0.16 -4.22 -9.07
N SER A 293 -0.66 -3.17 -9.74
CA SER A 293 -1.22 -3.33 -11.09
C SER A 293 -0.21 -3.85 -12.12
N ALA A 294 1.09 -3.69 -11.86
CA ALA A 294 2.15 -4.17 -12.73
C ALA A 294 2.44 -5.67 -12.57
N ASP A 295 1.84 -6.33 -11.58
CA ASP A 295 1.98 -7.78 -11.38
C ASP A 295 1.17 -8.58 -12.42
N VAL A 296 0.21 -7.94 -13.12
CA VAL A 296 -0.45 -8.51 -14.29
C VAL A 296 0.17 -8.02 -15.60
N SER A 297 0.27 -8.92 -16.58
CA SER A 297 0.63 -8.53 -17.95
C SER A 297 -0.42 -7.59 -18.56
N SER A 298 -0.05 -6.87 -19.62
CA SER A 298 -1.00 -6.03 -20.35
C SER A 298 -1.37 -6.70 -21.67
N ARG A 299 -2.66 -6.98 -21.86
CA ARG A 299 -3.29 -7.48 -23.09
C ARG A 299 -3.80 -6.37 -24.00
N LEU A 300 -3.60 -5.11 -23.63
CA LEU A 300 -4.09 -3.96 -24.40
C LEU A 300 -3.52 -3.87 -25.82
N ASP A 301 -2.34 -4.45 -26.06
CA ASP A 301 -1.72 -4.51 -27.39
C ASP A 301 -2.11 -5.76 -28.20
N GLU A 302 -2.86 -6.69 -27.60
CA GLU A 302 -3.42 -7.85 -28.29
C GLU A 302 -4.65 -7.43 -29.11
N THR A 303 -4.95 -8.19 -30.17
CA THR A 303 -6.19 -8.01 -30.95
C THR A 303 -7.39 -8.33 -30.05
N PRO A 304 -8.40 -7.45 -29.93
CA PRO A 304 -9.59 -7.74 -29.13
C PRO A 304 -10.38 -8.91 -29.74
N ASP A 305 -10.77 -9.84 -28.89
CA ASP A 305 -11.57 -11.04 -29.20
C ASP A 305 -13.00 -10.97 -28.65
N LEU A 306 -13.33 -9.92 -27.87
CA LEU A 306 -14.66 -9.64 -27.34
C LEU A 306 -15.15 -8.24 -27.73
N ASP A 307 -16.47 -8.00 -27.70
CA ASP A 307 -17.03 -6.66 -27.91
C ASP A 307 -16.79 -5.78 -26.67
N PHE A 308 -17.07 -6.30 -25.48
CA PHE A 308 -17.00 -5.55 -24.22
C PHE A 308 -16.18 -6.26 -23.15
N THR A 309 -15.44 -5.48 -22.36
CA THR A 309 -14.97 -5.88 -21.03
C THR A 309 -15.57 -4.92 -20.00
N VAL A 310 -16.24 -5.47 -18.99
CA VAL A 310 -16.73 -4.71 -17.83
C VAL A 310 -15.73 -4.84 -16.69
N ALA A 311 -15.12 -3.74 -16.28
CA ALA A 311 -14.18 -3.64 -15.18
C ALA A 311 -14.89 -3.18 -13.90
N ILE A 312 -15.04 -4.09 -12.94
CA ILE A 312 -15.63 -3.82 -11.62
C ILE A 312 -14.52 -3.92 -10.57
N VAL A 313 -14.35 -2.87 -9.79
CA VAL A 313 -13.32 -2.82 -8.74
C VAL A 313 -13.98 -2.58 -7.40
N ALA A 314 -13.79 -3.51 -6.48
CA ALA A 314 -14.47 -3.49 -5.20
C ALA A 314 -13.45 -3.54 -4.06
N ARG A 315 -13.74 -2.80 -2.99
CA ARG A 315 -12.90 -2.75 -1.77
C ARG A 315 -13.64 -3.29 -0.54
N ARG A 316 -14.97 -3.26 -0.57
CA ARG A 316 -15.91 -3.68 0.47
C ARG A 316 -17.31 -3.74 -0.13
N GLY A 317 -18.27 -4.32 0.60
CA GLY A 317 -19.66 -4.41 0.18
C GLY A 317 -19.89 -5.60 -0.75
N CYS A 318 -20.03 -6.79 -0.17
CA CYS A 318 -20.24 -8.03 -0.92
C CYS A 318 -21.59 -8.06 -1.64
N GLU A 319 -22.65 -7.60 -0.99
CA GLU A 319 -23.99 -7.55 -1.57
C GLU A 319 -24.03 -6.61 -2.78
N GLU A 320 -23.38 -5.45 -2.67
CA GLU A 320 -23.29 -4.48 -3.75
C GLU A 320 -22.45 -4.99 -4.92
N LEU A 321 -21.32 -5.64 -4.64
CA LEU A 321 -20.51 -6.30 -5.66
C LEU A 321 -21.32 -7.38 -6.38
N GLN A 322 -22.00 -8.26 -5.64
CA GLN A 322 -22.80 -9.34 -6.21
C GLN A 322 -23.94 -8.79 -7.07
N ARG A 323 -24.66 -7.77 -6.61
CA ARG A 323 -25.72 -7.09 -7.38
C ARG A 323 -25.18 -6.47 -8.67
N CYS A 324 -24.07 -5.73 -8.59
CA CYS A 324 -23.44 -5.09 -9.73
C CYS A 324 -22.99 -6.13 -10.78
N VAL A 325 -22.28 -7.17 -10.36
CA VAL A 325 -21.81 -8.25 -11.25
C VAL A 325 -22.99 -9.01 -11.87
N SER A 326 -23.98 -9.40 -11.06
CA SER A 326 -25.11 -10.19 -11.52
C SER A 326 -25.97 -9.42 -12.54
N SER A 327 -26.24 -8.14 -12.26
CA SER A 327 -26.99 -7.28 -13.18
C SER A 327 -26.23 -7.01 -14.48
N ALA A 328 -24.92 -6.77 -14.43
CA ALA A 328 -24.11 -6.61 -15.64
C ALA A 328 -24.07 -7.89 -16.49
N ARG A 329 -23.85 -9.06 -15.87
CA ARG A 329 -23.81 -10.35 -16.57
C ARG A 329 -25.13 -10.69 -17.24
N ALA A 330 -26.27 -10.36 -16.62
CA ALA A 330 -27.60 -10.65 -17.15
C ALA A 330 -27.85 -10.03 -18.54
N TRP A 331 -27.18 -8.92 -18.86
CA TRP A 331 -27.34 -8.21 -20.13
C TRP A 331 -26.12 -8.29 -21.05
N LEU A 332 -24.95 -8.69 -20.54
CA LEU A 332 -23.72 -8.77 -21.35
C LEU A 332 -23.76 -9.95 -22.34
N GLY A 333 -24.35 -11.07 -21.94
CA GLY A 333 -24.38 -12.31 -22.72
C GLY A 333 -22.99 -12.75 -23.19
N ASP A 334 -22.93 -13.42 -24.34
CA ASP A 334 -21.67 -13.92 -24.94
C ASP A 334 -20.84 -12.82 -25.61
N ALA A 335 -21.29 -11.57 -25.58
CA ALA A 335 -20.62 -10.45 -26.23
C ALA A 335 -19.42 -9.90 -25.44
N GLY A 336 -19.18 -10.35 -24.21
CA GLY A 336 -18.10 -9.81 -23.40
C GLY A 336 -17.74 -10.61 -22.17
N GLU A 337 -16.86 -10.01 -21.37
CA GLU A 337 -16.43 -10.53 -20.07
C GLU A 337 -16.64 -9.48 -18.98
N VAL A 338 -16.72 -9.96 -17.75
CA VAL A 338 -16.62 -9.16 -16.53
C VAL A 338 -15.30 -9.49 -15.85
N ILE A 339 -14.51 -8.46 -15.55
CA ILE A 339 -13.32 -8.57 -14.72
C ILE A 339 -13.61 -7.92 -13.37
N VAL A 340 -13.55 -8.71 -12.31
CA VAL A 340 -13.68 -8.24 -10.93
C VAL A 340 -12.30 -8.16 -10.30
N VAL A 341 -11.97 -6.99 -9.79
CA VAL A 341 -10.76 -6.78 -8.97
C VAL A 341 -11.18 -6.57 -7.53
N ASP A 342 -10.92 -7.57 -6.70
CA ASP A 342 -10.89 -7.42 -5.25
C ASP A 342 -9.67 -6.57 -4.90
N ASN A 343 -9.91 -5.30 -4.60
CA ASN A 343 -8.89 -4.29 -4.33
C ASN A 343 -8.56 -4.24 -2.83
N GLY A 344 -8.30 -5.40 -2.24
CA GLY A 344 -7.90 -5.54 -0.84
C GLY A 344 -9.07 -5.55 0.14
N PHE A 345 -10.09 -6.36 -0.14
CA PHE A 345 -11.13 -6.70 0.83
C PHE A 345 -10.50 -7.22 2.13
N VAL A 346 -11.05 -6.77 3.25
CA VAL A 346 -10.73 -7.32 4.58
C VAL A 346 -11.68 -8.46 4.94
N GLU A 347 -12.88 -8.45 4.34
CA GLU A 347 -13.93 -9.45 4.53
C GLU A 347 -13.74 -10.57 3.50
N GLU A 348 -13.92 -11.83 3.91
CA GLU A 348 -14.04 -12.93 2.96
C GLU A 348 -15.32 -12.75 2.16
N CYS A 349 -15.17 -12.11 1.01
CA CYS A 349 -16.22 -12.00 0.02
C CYS A 349 -16.10 -13.25 -0.86
N GLU A 350 -16.98 -14.22 -0.67
CA GLU A 350 -17.25 -15.25 -1.67
C GLU A 350 -18.30 -14.66 -2.61
N PRO A 351 -17.93 -13.85 -3.62
CA PRO A 351 -18.89 -12.94 -4.20
C PRO A 351 -19.94 -13.68 -5.04
N LEU A 352 -19.73 -14.98 -5.30
CA LEU A 352 -20.53 -15.80 -6.22
C LEU A 352 -20.61 -17.31 -5.87
N GLY A 353 -20.25 -17.73 -4.65
CA GLY A 353 -20.26 -19.15 -4.24
C GLY A 353 -19.19 -20.03 -4.90
N ASP A 354 -19.06 -21.27 -4.42
CA ASP A 354 -18.07 -22.29 -4.84
C ASP A 354 -18.08 -22.63 -6.36
N ASP A 355 -19.09 -22.16 -7.11
CA ASP A 355 -19.29 -22.43 -8.53
C ASP A 355 -18.60 -21.42 -9.48
N ALA A 356 -18.04 -20.32 -8.97
CA ALA A 356 -17.18 -19.41 -9.75
C ALA A 356 -15.77 -20.03 -9.90
N THR A 357 -15.73 -21.15 -10.62
CA THR A 357 -14.54 -21.95 -10.87
C THR A 357 -13.52 -21.22 -11.74
N ALA A 358 -12.28 -21.71 -11.73
CA ALA A 358 -11.17 -21.24 -12.56
C ALA A 358 -11.43 -21.32 -14.10
N ASP A 359 -12.60 -21.79 -14.53
CA ASP A 359 -12.97 -22.07 -15.91
C ASP A 359 -14.08 -21.15 -16.48
N ASP A 360 -14.61 -20.18 -15.73
CA ASP A 360 -15.56 -19.18 -16.29
C ASP A 360 -14.81 -18.12 -17.12
N GLU A 361 -14.66 -18.35 -18.43
CA GLU A 361 -13.99 -17.40 -19.32
C GLU A 361 -14.71 -16.04 -19.42
N GLN A 362 -15.99 -15.92 -19.05
CA GLN A 362 -16.73 -14.66 -19.08
C GLN A 362 -16.65 -13.89 -17.76
N LEU A 363 -16.13 -14.50 -16.69
CA LEU A 363 -15.98 -13.84 -15.40
C LEU A 363 -14.64 -14.17 -14.76
N ARG A 364 -13.78 -13.16 -14.67
CA ARG A 364 -12.42 -13.31 -14.16
C ARG A 364 -12.20 -12.51 -12.89
N PHE A 365 -11.58 -13.14 -11.91
CA PHE A 365 -11.27 -12.54 -10.62
C PHE A 365 -9.78 -12.27 -10.46
N PHE A 366 -9.48 -11.10 -9.93
CA PHE A 366 -8.14 -10.71 -9.49
C PHE A 366 -8.22 -10.25 -8.05
N ARG A 367 -7.42 -10.86 -7.18
CA ARG A 367 -7.37 -10.50 -5.77
C ARG A 367 -6.12 -9.68 -5.49
N ALA A 368 -6.24 -8.56 -4.81
CA ALA A 368 -5.11 -7.79 -4.33
C ALA A 368 -4.84 -8.13 -2.86
N ASP A 369 -3.57 -8.30 -2.49
CA ASP A 369 -3.19 -8.62 -1.10
C ASP A 369 -3.29 -7.43 -0.13
N HIS A 370 -3.63 -6.25 -0.66
CA HIS A 370 -3.92 -5.02 0.08
C HIS A 370 -4.67 -4.03 -0.82
N PHE A 371 -5.12 -2.91 -0.25
CA PHE A 371 -5.70 -1.83 -1.03
C PHE A 371 -4.67 -1.16 -1.94
N LEU A 372 -4.71 -1.44 -3.25
CA LEU A 372 -3.79 -0.86 -4.24
C LEU A 372 -4.06 0.64 -4.46
N GLY A 373 -5.30 1.07 -4.22
CA GLY A 373 -5.82 2.38 -4.60
C GLY A 373 -6.84 2.27 -5.75
N SER A 374 -7.76 3.22 -5.84
CA SER A 374 -8.87 3.18 -6.80
C SER A 374 -8.43 3.13 -8.26
N ALA A 375 -7.39 3.89 -8.64
CA ALA A 375 -6.82 3.88 -9.99
C ALA A 375 -6.03 2.60 -10.28
N ALA A 376 -5.16 2.16 -9.37
CA ALA A 376 -4.35 0.95 -9.56
C ALA A 376 -5.20 -0.32 -9.68
N GLY A 377 -6.27 -0.44 -8.89
CA GLY A 377 -7.24 -1.54 -9.02
C GLY A 377 -7.95 -1.55 -10.37
N ARG A 378 -8.37 -0.37 -10.88
CA ARG A 378 -8.96 -0.26 -12.24
C ARG A 378 -7.94 -0.61 -13.32
N ASN A 379 -6.69 -0.21 -13.15
CA ASN A 379 -5.61 -0.56 -14.07
C ASN A 379 -5.35 -2.07 -14.16
N VAL A 380 -5.53 -2.84 -13.08
CA VAL A 380 -5.47 -4.32 -13.14
C VAL A 380 -6.48 -4.84 -14.17
N ALA A 381 -7.75 -4.45 -14.02
CA ALA A 381 -8.81 -4.89 -14.92
C ALA A 381 -8.57 -4.43 -16.37
N LEU A 382 -8.21 -3.16 -16.57
CA LEU A 382 -7.96 -2.61 -17.90
C LEU A 382 -6.76 -3.23 -18.59
N ARG A 383 -5.68 -3.55 -17.86
CA ARG A 383 -4.53 -4.30 -18.41
C ARG A 383 -4.93 -5.67 -18.90
N GLN A 384 -5.90 -6.31 -18.25
CA GLN A 384 -6.32 -7.69 -18.52
C GLN A 384 -7.55 -7.81 -19.41
N ALA A 385 -8.16 -6.68 -19.76
CA ALA A 385 -9.34 -6.62 -20.61
C ALA A 385 -9.07 -7.23 -21.98
N ARG A 386 -10.08 -7.86 -22.58
CA ARG A 386 -10.12 -8.46 -23.91
C ARG A 386 -11.03 -7.74 -24.91
N GLY A 387 -11.98 -6.95 -24.41
CA GLY A 387 -12.98 -6.23 -25.20
C GLY A 387 -12.43 -5.11 -26.08
N ARG A 388 -13.09 -4.90 -27.22
CA ARG A 388 -12.92 -3.71 -28.08
C ARG A 388 -13.37 -2.44 -27.36
N CYS A 389 -14.44 -2.53 -26.57
CA CYS A 389 -14.99 -1.50 -25.72
C CYS A 389 -14.79 -1.87 -24.24
N LEU A 390 -14.47 -0.88 -23.43
CA LEU A 390 -14.15 -1.03 -22.00
C LEU A 390 -15.18 -0.24 -21.20
N VAL A 391 -15.78 -0.88 -20.20
CA VAL A 391 -16.78 -0.27 -19.32
C VAL A 391 -16.27 -0.35 -17.89
N ILE A 392 -15.92 0.78 -17.29
CA ILE A 392 -15.70 0.89 -15.84
C ILE A 392 -17.06 1.02 -15.19
N LEU A 393 -17.39 0.11 -14.28
CA LEU A 393 -18.66 0.08 -13.57
C LEU A 393 -18.40 0.03 -12.06
N ASP A 394 -18.97 0.99 -11.32
CA ASP A 394 -18.86 1.05 -9.87
C ASP A 394 -19.84 0.08 -9.19
N THR A 395 -19.48 -0.46 -8.02
CA THR A 395 -20.34 -1.43 -7.30
C THR A 395 -21.66 -0.84 -6.83
N SER A 396 -21.78 0.49 -6.77
CA SER A 396 -23.05 1.18 -6.53
C SER A 396 -24.03 1.13 -7.71
N VAL A 397 -23.61 0.71 -8.90
CA VAL A 397 -24.46 0.68 -10.09
C VAL A 397 -25.11 -0.69 -10.29
N GLU A 398 -26.40 -0.67 -10.63
CA GLU A 398 -27.16 -1.84 -11.05
C GLU A 398 -27.68 -1.64 -12.48
N VAL A 399 -27.47 -2.63 -13.33
CA VAL A 399 -27.91 -2.63 -14.73
C VAL A 399 -29.34 -3.16 -14.85
N THR A 400 -30.26 -2.34 -15.35
CA THR A 400 -31.70 -2.64 -15.37
C THR A 400 -32.25 -2.95 -16.77
N GLY A 401 -31.42 -2.83 -17.80
CA GLY A 401 -31.77 -3.09 -19.21
C GLY A 401 -30.52 -3.34 -20.05
N ASP A 402 -30.68 -3.43 -21.38
CA ASP A 402 -29.57 -3.68 -22.30
C ASP A 402 -28.64 -2.46 -22.46
N LEU A 403 -27.78 -2.30 -21.45
CA LEU A 403 -26.77 -1.23 -21.38
C LEU A 403 -25.79 -1.31 -22.55
N PHE A 404 -25.40 -2.50 -22.99
CA PHE A 404 -24.36 -2.68 -24.00
C PHE A 404 -24.86 -2.33 -25.40
N ALA A 405 -26.13 -2.63 -25.72
CA ALA A 405 -26.77 -2.13 -26.93
C ALA A 405 -26.91 -0.61 -26.90
N ALA A 406 -27.27 -0.01 -25.75
CA ALA A 406 -27.40 1.43 -25.60
C ALA A 406 -26.06 2.18 -25.71
N LEU A 407 -24.96 1.59 -25.22
CA LEU A 407 -23.62 2.17 -25.33
C LEU A 407 -23.01 2.07 -26.73
N ARG A 408 -23.38 1.06 -27.52
CA ARG A 408 -22.80 0.81 -28.85
C ARG A 408 -22.82 2.02 -29.79
N PRO A 409 -23.95 2.71 -30.04
CA PRO A 409 -23.96 3.86 -30.94
C PRO A 409 -23.08 5.02 -30.43
N LEU A 410 -22.96 5.20 -29.11
CA LEU A 410 -22.08 6.23 -28.53
C LEU A 410 -20.60 5.89 -28.74
N LEU A 411 -20.23 4.60 -28.69
CA LEU A 411 -18.86 4.15 -28.86
C LEU A 411 -18.45 3.98 -30.33
N GLU A 412 -19.40 3.92 -31.26
CA GLU A 412 -19.15 3.93 -32.71
C GLU A 412 -18.85 5.33 -33.25
N ASP A 413 -19.29 6.39 -32.57
CA ASP A 413 -18.88 7.76 -32.88
C ASP A 413 -17.40 7.97 -32.53
N GLU A 414 -16.54 8.05 -33.55
CA GLU A 414 -15.11 8.17 -33.35
C GLU A 414 -14.68 9.48 -32.66
N THR A 415 -15.56 10.49 -32.61
CA THR A 415 -15.31 11.75 -31.90
C THR A 415 -15.51 11.62 -30.39
N ILE A 416 -16.24 10.60 -29.94
CA ILE A 416 -16.48 10.33 -28.52
C ILE A 416 -15.32 9.47 -27.99
N GLY A 417 -14.67 9.98 -26.95
CA GLY A 417 -13.59 9.28 -26.25
C GLY A 417 -14.08 8.57 -25.00
N VAL A 418 -15.12 9.10 -24.34
CA VAL A 418 -15.78 8.48 -23.20
C VAL A 418 -17.26 8.83 -23.19
N ALA A 419 -18.08 7.82 -22.87
CA ALA A 419 -19.51 7.91 -22.69
C ALA A 419 -19.90 7.44 -21.28
N GLY A 420 -21.01 7.92 -20.73
CA GLY A 420 -21.55 7.40 -19.47
C GLY A 420 -22.96 7.90 -19.17
N ARG A 421 -23.46 7.56 -17.98
CA ARG A 421 -24.82 7.97 -17.55
C ARG A 421 -24.83 9.31 -16.80
N TRP A 422 -23.76 9.58 -16.07
CA TRP A 422 -23.63 10.77 -15.23
C TRP A 422 -22.35 11.51 -15.60
N GLY A 423 -22.41 12.84 -15.53
CA GLY A 423 -21.32 13.70 -15.93
C GLY A 423 -21.49 15.08 -15.34
N VAL A 424 -20.41 15.84 -15.39
CA VAL A 424 -20.33 17.18 -14.81
C VAL A 424 -19.82 18.19 -15.82
N VAL A 425 -20.28 19.42 -15.66
CA VAL A 425 -19.84 20.59 -16.42
C VAL A 425 -19.18 21.59 -15.49
N THR A 426 -18.27 22.41 -16.02
CA THR A 426 -17.59 23.43 -15.23
C THR A 426 -17.37 24.71 -16.03
N ASP A 427 -17.56 25.84 -15.37
CA ASP A 427 -17.24 27.15 -15.92
C ASP A 427 -15.84 27.62 -15.50
N ASP A 428 -15.22 27.05 -14.46
CA ASP A 428 -13.99 27.61 -13.86
C ASP A 428 -12.93 26.58 -13.45
N MET A 429 -13.16 25.29 -13.73
CA MET A 429 -12.33 24.14 -13.31
C MET A 429 -12.23 23.93 -11.79
N ARG A 430 -12.92 24.74 -10.98
CA ARG A 430 -12.89 24.72 -9.51
C ARG A 430 -14.19 24.19 -8.92
N SER A 431 -15.31 24.48 -9.57
CA SER A 431 -16.63 23.93 -9.27
C SER A 431 -17.17 23.13 -10.45
N PHE A 432 -17.78 21.98 -10.15
CA PHE A 432 -18.34 21.07 -11.13
C PHE A 432 -19.80 20.82 -10.75
N ASP A 433 -20.70 21.07 -11.69
CA ASP A 433 -22.14 20.87 -11.52
C ASP A 433 -22.58 19.64 -12.31
N GLU A 434 -23.48 18.83 -11.74
CA GLU A 434 -24.03 17.66 -12.41
C GLU A 434 -24.85 18.09 -13.65
N ALA A 435 -24.66 17.39 -14.77
CA ALA A 435 -25.42 17.60 -15.98
C ALA A 435 -26.78 16.89 -15.92
N GLU A 436 -27.86 17.62 -16.22
CA GLU A 436 -29.24 17.12 -16.11
C GLU A 436 -29.79 16.49 -17.41
N SER A 437 -29.08 16.62 -18.54
CA SER A 437 -29.53 16.16 -19.85
C SER A 437 -28.43 15.46 -20.64
N SER A 438 -28.78 14.50 -21.50
CA SER A 438 -27.86 13.88 -22.46
C SER A 438 -27.12 14.91 -23.31
N GLY A 439 -25.83 14.69 -23.58
CA GLY A 439 -25.01 15.58 -24.39
C GLY A 439 -23.55 15.66 -23.95
N ASP A 440 -22.84 16.65 -24.49
CA ASP A 440 -21.44 16.91 -24.16
C ASP A 440 -21.29 17.44 -22.73
N VAL A 441 -20.36 16.84 -21.98
CA VAL A 441 -19.98 17.24 -20.63
C VAL A 441 -18.48 17.50 -20.54
N ASP A 442 -18.03 18.11 -19.44
CA ASP A 442 -16.61 18.33 -19.22
C ASP A 442 -15.90 17.09 -18.69
N ALA A 443 -16.61 16.27 -17.91
CA ALA A 443 -16.16 14.96 -17.46
C ALA A 443 -17.33 14.01 -17.25
N VAL A 444 -17.13 12.73 -17.58
CA VAL A 444 -18.05 11.64 -17.23
C VAL A 444 -17.68 11.12 -15.85
N GLU A 445 -18.66 10.89 -14.98
CA GLU A 445 -18.44 10.42 -13.62
C GLU A 445 -18.09 8.93 -13.56
N GLY A 446 -17.24 8.56 -12.60
CA GLY A 446 -16.66 7.22 -12.47
C GLY A 446 -17.62 6.09 -12.08
N TYR A 447 -18.91 6.37 -11.92
CA TYR A 447 -19.95 5.37 -11.67
C TYR A 447 -20.14 4.44 -12.87
N LEU A 448 -20.14 5.02 -14.08
CA LEU A 448 -20.22 4.31 -15.36
C LEU A 448 -19.46 5.10 -16.41
N MET A 449 -18.31 4.58 -16.85
CA MET A 449 -17.52 5.15 -17.94
C MET A 449 -17.26 4.08 -18.98
N ALA A 450 -17.75 4.30 -20.19
CA ALA A 450 -17.53 3.44 -21.35
C ALA A 450 -16.64 4.15 -22.37
N PHE A 451 -15.63 3.45 -22.88
CA PHE A 451 -14.67 4.01 -23.84
C PHE A 451 -14.08 2.90 -24.70
N ARG A 452 -13.54 3.25 -25.87
CA ARG A 452 -12.89 2.28 -26.75
C ARG A 452 -11.49 1.94 -26.27
N ARG A 453 -11.05 0.71 -26.50
CA ARG A 453 -9.70 0.23 -26.18
C ARG A 453 -8.61 1.09 -26.86
N ASP A 454 -8.83 1.53 -28.09
CA ASP A 454 -7.85 2.36 -28.82
C ASP A 454 -7.70 3.76 -28.21
N VAL A 455 -8.78 4.34 -27.67
CA VAL A 455 -8.74 5.58 -26.89
C VAL A 455 -7.86 5.38 -25.65
N LEU A 456 -8.05 4.28 -24.90
CA LEU A 456 -7.20 3.97 -23.74
C LEU A 456 -5.73 3.81 -24.13
N ARG A 457 -5.42 3.16 -25.26
CA ARG A 457 -4.03 3.01 -25.74
C ARG A 457 -3.38 4.36 -26.08
N LYS A 458 -4.15 5.31 -26.62
CA LYS A 458 -3.66 6.66 -26.93
C LYS A 458 -3.46 7.50 -25.67
N VAL A 459 -4.42 7.46 -24.76
CA VAL A 459 -4.47 8.31 -23.56
C VAL A 459 -3.56 7.80 -22.44
N GLY A 460 -3.44 6.47 -22.32
CA GLY A 460 -2.76 5.79 -21.24
C GLY A 460 -3.70 5.34 -20.12
N LEU A 461 -3.18 4.49 -19.24
CA LEU A 461 -3.87 4.00 -18.04
C LEU A 461 -4.14 5.14 -17.03
N LEU A 462 -5.01 4.88 -16.05
CA LEU A 462 -5.37 5.85 -15.01
C LEU A 462 -4.15 6.17 -14.13
N ASP A 463 -4.03 7.42 -13.69
CA ASP A 463 -2.92 7.85 -12.82
C ASP A 463 -3.06 7.24 -11.41
N GLU A 464 -2.18 6.27 -11.10
CA GLU A 464 -2.19 5.53 -9.84
C GLU A 464 -1.93 6.38 -8.60
N LYS A 465 -1.55 7.64 -8.77
CA LYS A 465 -1.56 8.64 -7.70
C LYS A 465 -2.97 8.84 -7.12
N PHE A 466 -4.03 8.65 -7.90
CA PHE A 466 -5.40 8.74 -7.41
C PHE A 466 -5.82 7.47 -6.66
N ARG A 467 -5.41 7.40 -5.39
CA ARG A 467 -5.71 6.25 -4.53
C ARG A 467 -7.12 6.24 -3.96
N PHE A 468 -7.76 7.41 -3.83
CA PHE A 468 -9.18 7.53 -3.50
C PHE A 468 -9.97 7.77 -4.79
N TYR A 469 -11.21 7.30 -4.89
CA TYR A 469 -11.94 7.28 -6.16
C TYR A 469 -12.36 8.67 -6.64
N ARG A 470 -12.68 9.60 -5.72
CA ARG A 470 -13.21 10.91 -6.09
C ARG A 470 -12.20 11.74 -6.90
N HIS A 471 -12.66 12.35 -8.00
CA HIS A 471 -11.87 13.14 -8.95
C HIS A 471 -10.88 12.35 -9.82
N LEU A 472 -10.85 11.01 -9.72
CA LEU A 472 -10.13 10.15 -10.66
C LEU A 472 -10.76 10.19 -12.07
N ASP A 473 -12.08 10.17 -12.08
CA ASP A 473 -12.95 10.31 -13.25
C ASP A 473 -12.77 11.65 -13.97
N LEU A 474 -12.63 12.75 -13.21
CA LEU A 474 -12.24 14.05 -13.77
C LEU A 474 -10.87 13.96 -14.45
N ASP A 475 -9.85 13.42 -13.77
CA ASP A 475 -8.50 13.30 -14.35
C ASP A 475 -8.50 12.50 -15.65
N PHE A 476 -9.21 11.37 -15.67
CA PHE A 476 -9.26 10.49 -16.83
C PHE A 476 -10.08 11.10 -17.98
N SER A 477 -11.22 11.74 -17.69
CA SER A 477 -12.01 12.44 -18.71
C SER A 477 -11.22 13.58 -19.38
N TYR A 478 -10.45 14.34 -18.59
CA TYR A 478 -9.60 15.40 -19.13
C TYR A 478 -8.39 14.86 -19.90
N ALA A 479 -7.84 13.71 -19.49
CA ALA A 479 -6.81 13.01 -20.26
C ALA A 479 -7.33 12.55 -21.63
N ILE A 480 -8.58 12.10 -21.70
CA ILE A 480 -9.25 11.76 -22.96
C ILE A 480 -9.45 13.02 -23.82
N ARG A 481 -10.01 14.09 -23.24
CA ARG A 481 -10.26 15.35 -23.95
C ARG A 481 -8.99 16.04 -24.44
N SER A 482 -7.85 15.89 -23.76
CA SER A 482 -6.57 16.46 -24.20
C SER A 482 -6.06 15.84 -25.50
N HIS A 483 -6.65 14.72 -25.93
CA HIS A 483 -6.39 14.07 -27.22
C HIS A 483 -7.43 14.42 -28.29
N GLY A 484 -8.28 15.43 -28.05
CA GLY A 484 -9.26 15.95 -29.02
C GLY A 484 -10.61 15.22 -29.01
N TYR A 485 -10.81 14.28 -28.08
CA TYR A 485 -12.06 13.55 -27.95
C TYR A 485 -13.11 14.32 -27.13
N ARG A 486 -14.38 13.99 -27.35
CA ARG A 486 -15.53 14.45 -26.57
C ARG A 486 -15.81 13.50 -25.41
N ALA A 487 -16.36 14.07 -24.33
CA ALA A 487 -16.93 13.35 -23.21
C ALA A 487 -18.45 13.56 -23.25
N VAL A 488 -19.23 12.47 -23.31
CA VAL A 488 -20.67 12.53 -23.55
C VAL A 488 -21.41 11.74 -22.48
N ILE A 489 -22.58 12.21 -22.08
CA ILE A 489 -23.51 11.42 -21.28
C ILE A 489 -24.80 11.15 -22.01
N ASP A 490 -25.41 10.02 -21.67
CA ASP A 490 -26.78 9.70 -22.03
C ASP A 490 -27.57 9.36 -20.77
N THR A 491 -28.55 10.21 -20.44
CA THR A 491 -29.41 10.08 -19.27
C THR A 491 -30.42 8.94 -19.36
N ASP A 492 -30.55 8.30 -20.53
CA ASP A 492 -31.47 7.19 -20.74
C ASP A 492 -30.79 5.82 -20.64
N LEU A 493 -29.47 5.76 -20.36
CA LEU A 493 -28.80 4.48 -20.15
C LEU A 493 -29.46 3.70 -19.00
N PRO A 494 -29.77 2.39 -19.21
CA PRO A 494 -30.65 1.62 -18.33
C PRO A 494 -29.90 1.11 -17.09
N VAL A 495 -29.57 2.04 -16.21
CA VAL A 495 -28.87 1.79 -14.95
C VAL A 495 -29.45 2.62 -13.81
N ILE A 496 -29.33 2.12 -12.59
CA ILE A 496 -29.65 2.87 -11.37
C ILE A 496 -28.43 2.94 -10.46
N ARG A 497 -28.34 4.02 -9.67
CA ARG A 497 -27.26 4.27 -8.72
C ARG A 497 -27.78 4.09 -7.29
N HIS A 498 -27.17 3.18 -6.55
CA HIS A 498 -27.34 2.98 -5.11
C HIS A 498 -26.34 3.82 -4.32
N ASP A 499 -26.43 3.77 -2.99
CA ASP A 499 -25.44 4.42 -2.12
C ASP A 499 -24.05 3.80 -2.29
N HIS A 500 -23.03 4.66 -2.33
CA HIS A 500 -21.65 4.23 -2.52
C HIS A 500 -21.05 3.76 -1.18
N VAL A 501 -20.78 2.46 -1.04
CA VAL A 501 -20.32 1.85 0.23
C VAL A 501 -19.03 2.49 0.75
N GLU A 502 -18.04 2.73 -0.12
CA GLU A 502 -16.79 3.37 0.31
C GLU A 502 -17.00 4.81 0.80
N TRP A 503 -17.99 5.53 0.26
CA TRP A 503 -18.36 6.85 0.72
C TRP A 503 -18.94 6.78 2.13
N LEU A 504 -19.93 5.91 2.36
CA LEU A 504 -20.57 5.80 3.68
C LEU A 504 -19.61 5.31 4.76
N ALA A 505 -18.68 4.42 4.42
CA ALA A 505 -17.76 3.82 5.37
C ALA A 505 -16.49 4.67 5.64
N THR A 506 -16.28 5.77 4.92
CA THR A 506 -15.15 6.68 5.15
C THR A 506 -15.62 7.86 6.03
N PRO A 507 -14.96 8.16 7.16
CA PRO A 507 -15.32 9.29 8.03
C PRO A 507 -15.38 10.63 7.27
N PRO A 508 -16.32 11.54 7.59
CA PRO A 508 -16.52 12.79 6.84
C PRO A 508 -15.26 13.66 6.67
N ASP A 509 -14.48 13.83 7.73
CA ASP A 509 -13.23 14.59 7.76
C ASP A 509 -12.16 13.95 6.84
N GLU A 510 -12.06 12.62 6.88
CA GLU A 510 -11.15 11.87 6.03
C GLU A 510 -11.58 11.93 4.56
N ARG A 511 -12.88 11.85 4.27
CA ARG A 511 -13.43 12.02 2.90
C ARG A 511 -13.05 13.37 2.34
N GLU A 512 -13.24 14.44 3.10
CA GLU A 512 -12.90 15.79 2.68
C GLU A 512 -11.40 15.92 2.40
N ARG A 513 -10.56 15.42 3.33
CA ARG A 513 -9.10 15.43 3.18
C ARG A 513 -8.63 14.68 1.93
N LEU A 514 -9.15 13.48 1.70
CA LEU A 514 -8.79 12.65 0.54
C LEU A 514 -9.30 13.26 -0.77
N SER A 515 -10.54 13.75 -0.79
CA SER A 515 -11.15 14.44 -1.94
C SER A 515 -10.33 15.66 -2.33
N LYS A 516 -10.04 16.54 -1.36
CA LYS A 516 -9.25 17.76 -1.56
C LYS A 516 -7.84 17.45 -2.08
N ARG A 517 -7.22 16.38 -1.57
CA ARG A 517 -5.90 15.93 -2.05
C ARG A 517 -5.94 15.51 -3.52
N ASN A 518 -6.94 14.75 -3.94
CA ASN A 518 -7.10 14.37 -5.34
C ASN A 518 -7.45 15.58 -6.22
N PHE A 519 -8.32 16.46 -5.73
CA PHE A 519 -8.71 17.66 -6.46
C PHE A 519 -7.52 18.59 -6.74
N TYR A 520 -6.61 18.78 -5.78
CA TYR A 520 -5.39 19.54 -6.04
C TYR A 520 -4.45 18.85 -7.04
N ARG A 521 -4.43 17.52 -7.10
CA ARG A 521 -3.67 16.78 -8.14
C ARG A 521 -4.26 17.04 -9.51
N PHE A 522 -5.58 16.95 -9.65
CA PHE A 522 -6.32 17.29 -10.85
C PHE A 522 -6.03 18.75 -11.28
N LEU A 523 -6.22 19.72 -10.39
CA LEU A 523 -5.97 21.14 -10.68
C LEU A 523 -4.51 21.43 -11.06
N HIS A 524 -3.55 20.81 -10.39
CA HIS A 524 -2.14 20.98 -10.74
C HIS A 524 -1.83 20.47 -12.15
N LYS A 525 -2.49 19.38 -12.57
CA LYS A 525 -2.29 18.78 -13.89
C LYS A 525 -3.02 19.54 -14.99
N TRP A 526 -4.27 19.94 -14.76
CA TRP A 526 -5.16 20.45 -15.82
C TRP A 526 -5.53 21.93 -15.69
N GLY A 527 -5.47 22.53 -14.51
CA GLY A 527 -5.98 23.88 -14.26
C GLY A 527 -5.26 25.01 -15.00
N GLY A 528 -4.07 24.75 -15.56
CA GLY A 528 -3.32 25.70 -16.39
C GLY A 528 -3.52 25.56 -17.90
N HIS A 529 -4.26 24.54 -18.36
CA HIS A 529 -4.45 24.25 -19.78
C HIS A 529 -5.47 25.20 -20.40
N LYS A 530 -5.04 26.00 -21.38
CA LYS A 530 -5.89 27.00 -22.04
C LYS A 530 -7.02 26.38 -22.85
N GLU A 531 -6.85 25.17 -23.38
CA GLU A 531 -7.92 24.44 -24.09
C GLU A 531 -9.10 24.05 -23.19
N PHE A 532 -8.88 24.02 -21.87
CA PHE A 532 -9.89 23.74 -20.85
C PHE A 532 -10.31 24.98 -20.07
N ALA A 533 -9.76 26.14 -20.41
CA ALA A 533 -10.17 27.39 -19.80
C ALA A 533 -11.60 27.72 -20.24
N ALA A 534 -12.48 27.91 -19.26
CA ALA A 534 -13.85 28.40 -19.31
C ALA A 534 -14.39 28.72 -20.72
N ARG A 535 -15.47 28.05 -21.13
CA ARG A 535 -16.36 28.60 -22.18
C ARG A 535 -16.81 29.97 -21.68
N LYS A 536 -16.24 31.07 -22.22
CA LYS A 536 -16.83 32.40 -22.03
C LYS A 536 -18.24 32.31 -22.56
N ARG A 537 -19.24 32.32 -21.67
CA ARG A 537 -20.64 32.55 -22.06
C ARG A 537 -20.78 33.88 -22.78
#